data_AF-A0A840MU09-F1
#
_entry.id   AF-A0A840MU09-F1
#
_cell.length_a   1.000
_cell.length_b   1.000
_cell.length_c   1.000
_cell.angle_alpha   90.00
_cell.angle_beta   90.00
_cell.angle_gamma   90.00
#
_symmetry.space_group_name_H-M   'P 1'
#
loop_
_entity.id
_entity.type
_entity.pdbx_description
1 polymer ?
#
loop_
_entity_poly.entity_id
_entity_poly.type
_entity_poly.pdbx_seq_one_letter_code
_entity_poly.pdbx_strand_id
1 'polypeptide(L)' 'MSRPDSPCIARCSTALGDEICAGCGRTFVEVANWVAMTDAQKELVWQRLEAHWQALDRPPPWLARDI' A
#
# COMPACT_ATOMS: atom_id res chain seq x y z
N MET A 1 8.66 -7.39 -11.93
CA MET A 1 7.37 -6.65 -11.89
C MET A 1 7.68 -5.28 -11.32
N SER A 2 7.33 -4.22 -12.02
CA SER A 2 7.58 -2.85 -11.55
C SER A 2 6.57 -2.48 -10.48
N ARG A 3 6.96 -1.64 -9.51
CA ARG A 3 6.01 -1.00 -8.61
C ARG A 3 5.10 -0.09 -9.45
N PRO A 4 3.77 -0.15 -9.29
CA PRO A 4 2.88 0.83 -9.89
C PRO A 4 3.03 2.19 -9.18
N ASP A 5 2.46 3.25 -9.75
CA ASP A 5 2.51 4.60 -9.15
C ASP A 5 1.89 4.66 -7.75
N SER A 6 1.01 3.71 -7.40
CA SER A 6 0.41 3.60 -6.07
C SER A 6 0.08 2.16 -5.69
N PRO A 7 0.33 1.74 -4.43
CA PRO A 7 -0.03 0.41 -3.94
C PRO A 7 -1.54 0.26 -3.65
N CYS A 8 -2.34 1.33 -3.77
CA CYS A 8 -3.80 1.28 -3.55
C CYS A 8 -4.42 0.18 -4.42
N ILE A 9 -5.47 -0.52 -3.98
CA ILE A 9 -6.22 -1.44 -4.85
C ILE A 9 -7.70 -1.05 -5.00
N ALA A 10 -8.02 0.22 -4.72
CA ALA A 10 -9.40 0.75 -4.65
C ALA A 10 -10.32 0.05 -3.61
N ARG A 11 -9.74 -0.73 -2.68
CA ARG A 11 -10.39 -1.23 -1.48
C ARG A 11 -9.78 -0.56 -0.26
N CYS A 12 -10.58 0.18 0.49
CA CYS A 12 -10.15 0.88 1.69
C CYS A 12 -10.96 0.38 2.89
N SER A 13 -10.28 -0.19 3.89
CA SER A 13 -10.91 -0.58 5.15
C SER A 13 -10.62 0.40 6.29
N THR A 14 -9.65 1.31 6.12
CA THR A 14 -9.38 2.37 7.10
C THR A 14 -10.51 3.41 7.17
N ALA A 15 -11.23 3.62 6.08
CA ALA A 15 -12.48 4.39 6.09
C ALA A 15 -13.60 3.72 6.90
N LEU A 16 -13.47 2.43 7.22
CA LEU A 16 -14.42 1.63 8.00
C LEU A 16 -13.95 1.40 9.45
N GLY A 17 -12.80 1.95 9.85
CA GLY A 17 -12.29 1.91 11.22
C GLY A 17 -10.99 1.14 11.42
N ASP A 18 -10.45 0.45 10.41
CA ASP A 18 -9.15 -0.22 10.56
C ASP A 18 -7.99 0.79 10.61
N GLU A 19 -6.97 0.54 11.44
CA GLU A 19 -5.76 1.38 11.45
C GLU A 19 -4.89 1.15 10.21
N ILE A 20 -4.88 -0.10 9.72
CA ILE A 20 -4.15 -0.55 8.54
C ILE A 20 -5.14 -1.11 7.52
N CYS A 21 -5.08 -0.61 6.29
CA CYS A 21 -5.99 -1.03 5.24
C CYS A 21 -5.75 -2.50 4.86
N ALA A 22 -6.73 -3.36 5.08
CA ALA A 22 -6.68 -4.78 4.72
C ALA A 22 -6.54 -5.02 3.19
N GLY A 23 -6.81 -4.00 2.38
CA GLY A 23 -6.68 -4.06 0.93
C GLY A 23 -5.25 -3.82 0.42
N CYS A 24 -4.57 -2.78 0.90
CA CYS A 24 -3.24 -2.39 0.40
C CYS A 24 -2.12 -2.33 1.45
N GLY A 25 -2.44 -2.52 2.74
CA GLY A 25 -1.50 -2.47 3.87
C GLY A 25 -1.10 -1.07 4.33
N ARG A 26 -1.64 -0.01 3.72
CA ARG A 26 -1.36 1.38 4.09
C ARG A 26 -2.19 1.88 5.26
N THR A 27 -1.65 2.84 6.00
CA THR A 27 -2.43 3.65 6.95
C THR A 27 -3.32 4.65 6.21
N PHE A 28 -4.31 5.23 6.88
CA PHE A 28 -5.11 6.32 6.30
C PHE A 28 -4.24 7.51 5.87
N VAL A 29 -3.23 7.89 6.68
CA VAL A 29 -2.33 9.02 6.40
C VAL A 29 -1.53 8.80 5.12
N GLU A 30 -0.99 7.60 4.92
CA GLU A 30 -0.24 7.25 3.71
C GLU A 30 -1.14 7.24 2.45
N VAL A 31 -2.40 6.81 2.59
CA VAL A 31 -3.37 6.85 1.50
C VAL A 31 -3.71 8.30 1.14
N ALA A 32 -4.07 9.11 2.14
CA ALA A 32 -4.54 10.49 1.95
C ALA A 32 -3.43 11.43 1.43
N ASN A 33 -2.18 11.22 1.83
CA ASN A 33 -1.08 12.12 1.50
C ASN A 33 -0.17 11.61 0.38
N TRP A 34 -0.48 10.47 -0.25
CA TRP A 34 0.41 9.82 -1.22
C TRP A 34 0.97 10.77 -2.30
N VAL A 35 0.10 11.61 -2.86
CA VAL A 35 0.48 12.56 -3.93
C VAL A 35 1.39 13.68 -3.46
N ALA A 36 1.36 14.00 -2.17
CA ALA A 36 2.18 15.03 -1.54
C ALA A 36 3.49 14.47 -0.94
N MET A 37 3.64 13.14 -0.87
CA MET A 37 4.86 12.50 -0.38
C MET A 37 6.01 12.66 -1.38
N THR A 38 7.19 12.96 -0.84
CA THR A 38 8.47 12.87 -1.56
C THR A 38 8.78 11.42 -1.94
N ASP A 39 9.67 11.23 -2.92
CA ASP A 39 10.07 9.88 -3.34
C ASP A 39 10.72 9.08 -2.22
N ALA A 40 11.50 9.74 -1.35
CA ALA A 40 12.07 9.11 -0.15
C ALA A 40 10.98 8.63 0.82
N GLN A 41 9.91 9.41 1.03
CA GLN A 41 8.79 8.99 1.87
C GLN A 41 8.00 7.84 1.23
N LYS A 42 7.77 7.88 -0.08
CA LYS A 42 7.13 6.79 -0.82
C LYS A 42 7.94 5.51 -0.74
N GLU A 43 9.27 5.60 -0.81
CA GLU A 43 10.16 4.45 -0.70
C GLU A 43 10.07 3.76 0.67
N LEU A 44 10.02 4.54 1.76
CA LEU A 44 9.81 3.99 3.10
C LEU A 44 8.48 3.24 3.21
N VAL A 45 7.41 3.77 2.60
CA VAL A 45 6.11 3.08 2.54
C VAL A 45 6.24 1.79 1.73
N TRP A 46 6.89 1.80 0.57
CA TRP A 46 7.10 0.62 -0.26
C TRP A 46 7.83 -0.50 0.50
N GLN A 47 8.96 -0.19 1.12
CA GLN A 47 9.74 -1.15 1.89
C GLN A 47 8.91 -1.79 3.01
N ARG A 48 8.14 -0.97 3.73
CA ARG A 48 7.23 -1.45 4.78
C ARG A 48 6.16 -2.38 4.23
N LEU A 49 5.53 -2.04 3.11
CA LEU A 49 4.47 -2.84 2.51
C LEU A 49 5.00 -4.17 1.97
N GLU A 50 6.14 -4.16 1.27
CA GLU A 50 6.77 -5.38 0.75
C GLU A 50 7.13 -6.34 1.88
N ALA A 51 7.74 -5.84 2.96
CA ALA A 51 8.02 -6.63 4.15
C ALA A 51 6.74 -7.17 4.81
N HIS A 52 5.67 -6.36 4.89
CA HIS A 52 4.39 -6.78 5.45
C HIS A 52 3.76 -7.95 4.68
N TRP A 53 3.69 -7.87 3.35
CA TRP A 53 3.09 -8.93 2.53
C TRP A 53 3.95 -10.20 2.48
N GLN A 54 5.28 -10.03 2.45
CA GLN A 54 6.22 -11.15 2.57
C GLN A 54 6.02 -11.89 3.90
N ALA A 55 5.89 -11.18 5.02
CA ALA A 55 5.67 -11.78 6.34
C ALA A 55 4.34 -12.54 6.45
N LEU A 56 3.35 -12.20 5.61
CA LEU A 56 2.06 -12.90 5.55
C LEU A 56 2.07 -14.11 4.60
N ASP A 57 3.18 -14.38 3.93
CA ASP A 57 3.28 -15.37 2.84
C ASP A 57 2.19 -15.18 1.78
N ARG A 58 1.91 -13.91 1.44
CA ARG A 58 0.89 -13.52 0.46
C ARG A 58 1.52 -12.63 -0.61
N PRO A 59 1.13 -12.81 -1.89
CA PRO A 59 1.60 -11.91 -2.93
C PRO A 59 1.08 -10.49 -2.66
N PRO A 60 1.89 -9.45 -2.90
CA PRO A 60 1.42 -8.08 -2.76
C PRO A 60 0.23 -7.80 -3.68
N PRO A 61 -0.87 -7.26 -3.17
CA PRO A 61 -2.15 -7.20 -3.87
C PRO A 61 -2.15 -6.24 -5.06
N TRP A 62 -1.22 -5.27 -5.10
CA TRP A 62 -1.09 -4.36 -6.23
C TRP A 62 -0.51 -5.03 -7.49
N LEU A 63 0.12 -6.20 -7.36
CA LEU A 63 0.63 -6.96 -8.50
C LEU A 63 -0.47 -7.59 -9.37
N ALA A 64 -1.68 -7.71 -8.83
CA ALA A 64 -2.83 -8.25 -9.55
C ALA A 64 -3.63 -7.20 -10.34
N ARG A 65 -3.21 -5.92 -10.30
CA ARG A 65 -3.94 -4.80 -10.94
C ARG A 65 -3.57 -4.54 -12.40
N ASP A 66 -2.54 -5.19 -12.91
CA ASP A 66 -2.03 -5.00 -14.28
C ASP A 66 -2.66 -5.96 -15.30
N ILE A 67 -3.95 -6.33 -15.10
CA ILE A 67 -4.77 -7.10 -16.06
C ILE A 67 -5.81 -6.17 -16.69
#